data_AF-A0A3A4VLN3-F1
#
_entry.id   AF-A0A3A4VLN3-F1
#
_cell.length_a   1.000
_cell.length_b   1.000
_cell.length_c   1.000
_cell.angle_alpha   90.00
_cell.angle_beta   90.00
_cell.angle_gamma   90.00
#
_symmetry.space_group_name_H-M   'P 1'
#
loop_
_entity.id
_entity.type
_entity.pdbx_description
1 polymer ?
#
loop_
_entity_poly.entity_id
_entity_poly.type
_entity_poly.pdbx_seq_one_letter_code
_entity_poly.pdbx_strand_id
1 'polypeptide(L)'
;MKKSLITILFLAIPALFFVAPKSFAATVCQPIYGGGQSCVQTGNVLINKTIADPKSGSFVDNLGINDNKFNTDQQITFQINVTNTGSAVIPTLMVKDILPRFVDFVAGAGSFDAGSKTLSFEVNNLNPNESRVFTITGKVASADKLPDQTIDCEVNQAIATIDSGVVGQDNSQFCIQKQAAAQVPSTTKGGLKVFTPQQVTTTPSTGPEMLPLLALLPSGVLGFILRKKSK
;
A
#
# COMPACT_ATOMS: atom_id res chain seq x y z
N MET A 1 61.35 -55.71 -43.44
CA MET A 1 61.02 -55.52 -42.01
C MET A 1 60.14 -54.27 -41.90
N LYS A 2 59.04 -54.40 -41.16
CA LYS A 2 57.83 -53.57 -41.19
C LYS A 2 58.08 -52.09 -40.85
N LYS A 3 57.54 -51.19 -41.67
CA LYS A 3 57.44 -49.75 -41.39
C LYS A 3 56.22 -49.52 -40.48
N SER A 4 56.45 -48.86 -39.35
CA SER A 4 55.43 -48.49 -38.37
C SER A 4 54.64 -47.28 -38.88
N LEU A 5 53.31 -47.42 -39.02
CA LEU A 5 52.41 -46.33 -39.36
C LEU A 5 51.65 -45.95 -38.08
N ILE A 6 52.00 -44.79 -37.51
CA ILE A 6 51.31 -44.22 -36.35
C ILE A 6 50.15 -43.38 -36.89
N THR A 7 48.92 -43.86 -36.70
CA THR A 7 47.70 -43.13 -37.05
C THR A 7 47.33 -42.20 -35.91
N ILE A 8 47.57 -40.89 -36.09
CA ILE A 8 47.13 -39.84 -35.16
C ILE A 8 45.67 -39.53 -35.47
N LEU A 9 44.76 -39.96 -34.59
CA LEU A 9 43.34 -39.65 -34.64
C LEU A 9 43.12 -38.23 -34.07
N PHE A 10 42.96 -37.24 -34.95
CA PHE A 10 42.54 -35.89 -34.57
C PHE A 10 41.08 -35.91 -34.10
N LEU A 11 40.86 -35.84 -32.79
CA LEU A 11 39.54 -35.64 -32.19
C LEU A 11 39.19 -34.15 -32.29
N ALA A 12 38.51 -33.75 -33.36
CA ALA A 12 37.94 -32.42 -33.49
C ALA A 12 36.69 -32.31 -32.60
N ILE A 13 36.85 -31.75 -31.40
CA ILE A 13 35.73 -31.37 -30.52
C ILE A 13 35.20 -30.03 -31.06
N PRO A 14 33.95 -29.94 -31.56
CA PRO A 14 33.37 -28.65 -31.87
C PRO A 14 33.09 -27.93 -30.54
N ALA A 15 33.76 -26.80 -30.34
CA ALA A 15 33.43 -25.88 -29.26
C ALA A 15 32.01 -25.36 -29.49
N LEU A 16 31.04 -25.95 -28.80
CA LEU A 16 29.71 -25.37 -28.64
C LEU A 16 29.88 -24.03 -27.91
N PHE A 17 29.93 -22.95 -28.69
CA PHE A 17 29.65 -21.61 -28.17
C PHE A 17 28.20 -21.60 -27.68
N PHE A 18 28.00 -21.87 -26.40
CA PHE A 18 26.78 -21.51 -25.69
C PHE A 18 26.68 -19.99 -25.69
N VAL A 19 25.98 -19.43 -26.68
CA VAL A 19 25.49 -18.06 -26.59
C VAL A 19 24.46 -18.06 -25.48
N ALA A 20 24.85 -17.55 -24.30
CA ALA A 20 23.90 -17.32 -23.23
C ALA A 20 22.77 -16.42 -23.77
N PRO A 21 21.48 -16.80 -23.62
CA PRO A 21 20.40 -15.91 -24.01
C PRO A 21 20.52 -14.63 -23.18
N LYS A 22 20.51 -13.48 -23.84
CA LYS A 22 20.39 -12.19 -23.16
C LYS A 22 19.08 -12.23 -22.37
N SER A 23 19.18 -12.20 -21.05
CA SER A 23 18.02 -12.13 -20.17
C SER A 23 17.31 -10.79 -20.44
N PHE A 24 16.10 -10.86 -20.97
CA PHE A 24 15.24 -9.68 -21.07
C PHE A 24 14.65 -9.42 -19.68
N ALA A 25 14.63 -8.15 -19.24
CA ALA A 25 14.08 -7.73 -17.95
C ALA A 25 12.71 -8.37 -17.71
N ALA A 26 12.59 -9.17 -16.65
CA ALA A 26 11.35 -9.86 -16.33
C ALA A 26 10.32 -8.82 -15.88
N THR A 27 9.25 -8.63 -16.66
CA THR A 27 8.13 -7.78 -16.22
C THR A 27 7.34 -8.57 -15.19
N VAL A 28 7.39 -8.16 -13.93
CA VAL A 28 6.60 -8.77 -12.85
C VAL A 28 5.38 -7.91 -12.65
N CYS A 29 4.22 -8.54 -12.57
CA CYS A 29 3.00 -7.81 -12.36
C CYS A 29 2.27 -8.26 -11.11
N GLN A 30 1.82 -7.30 -10.30
CA GLN A 30 1.04 -7.54 -9.10
C GLN A 30 -0.41 -7.07 -9.31
N PRO A 31 -1.40 -7.86 -8.85
CA PRO A 31 -2.80 -7.45 -8.88
C PRO A 31 -3.03 -6.29 -7.92
N ILE A 32 -3.77 -5.27 -8.37
CA ILE A 32 -4.19 -4.13 -7.54
C ILE A 32 -5.65 -4.28 -7.12
N TYR A 33 -5.95 -3.90 -5.88
CA TYR A 33 -7.32 -3.87 -5.36
C TYR A 33 -8.16 -2.85 -6.17
N GLY A 34 -9.34 -3.26 -6.64
CA GLY A 34 -10.18 -2.45 -7.55
C GLY A 34 -10.17 -2.90 -9.02
N GLY A 35 -9.39 -3.94 -9.35
CA GLY A 35 -9.30 -4.50 -10.69
C GLY A 35 -8.21 -3.83 -11.53
N GLY A 36 -7.33 -4.64 -12.11
CA GLY A 36 -6.17 -4.18 -12.86
C GLY A 36 -4.89 -4.91 -12.42
N GLN A 37 -3.83 -4.71 -13.21
CA GLN A 37 -2.53 -5.31 -12.98
C GLN A 37 -1.47 -4.20 -13.13
N SER A 38 -0.69 -3.96 -12.08
CA SER A 38 0.46 -3.06 -12.17
C SER A 38 1.67 -3.89 -12.58
N CYS A 39 2.20 -3.64 -13.77
CA CYS A 39 3.39 -4.30 -14.28
C CYS A 39 4.59 -3.39 -14.08
N VAL A 40 5.56 -3.85 -13.29
CA VAL A 40 6.87 -3.22 -13.22
C VAL A 40 7.82 -3.97 -14.15
N GLN A 41 8.54 -3.23 -14.99
CA GLN A 41 9.76 -3.75 -15.58
C GLN A 41 10.70 -3.99 -14.39
N THR A 42 10.91 -5.25 -14.00
CA THR A 42 11.91 -5.55 -12.97
C THR A 42 13.25 -5.23 -13.63
N GLY A 43 13.72 -4.02 -13.39
CA GLY A 43 15.10 -3.68 -13.70
C GLY A 43 16.01 -4.53 -12.83
N ASN A 44 17.30 -4.27 -12.93
CA ASN A 44 18.32 -4.81 -12.03
C ASN A 44 18.19 -4.30 -10.57
N VAL A 45 16.99 -3.89 -10.14
CA VAL A 45 16.70 -3.34 -8.81
C VAL A 45 15.44 -3.99 -8.26
N LEU A 46 15.55 -4.52 -7.04
CA LEU A 46 14.42 -4.92 -6.22
C LEU A 46 14.26 -3.90 -5.09
N ILE A 47 13.03 -3.45 -4.87
CA ILE A 47 12.66 -2.62 -3.72
C ILE A 47 11.67 -3.42 -2.87
N ASN A 48 11.89 -3.43 -1.55
CA ASN A 48 11.01 -4.08 -0.59
C ASN A 48 10.66 -3.08 0.50
N LYS A 49 9.36 -2.88 0.71
CA LYS A 49 8.83 -1.91 1.64
C LYS A 49 8.08 -2.62 2.75
N THR A 50 8.49 -2.35 3.98
CA THR A 50 7.89 -2.95 5.17
C THR A 50 7.51 -1.89 6.18
N ILE A 51 6.66 -2.28 7.11
CA ILE A 51 6.21 -1.48 8.22
C ILE A 51 6.48 -2.21 9.54
N ALA A 52 6.92 -1.48 10.56
CA ALA A 52 7.04 -2.04 11.90
C ALA A 52 5.65 -2.26 12.52
N ASP A 53 5.34 -3.48 12.93
CA ASP A 53 4.11 -3.80 13.65
C ASP A 53 4.04 -2.99 14.97
N PRO A 54 2.91 -2.30 15.24
CA PRO A 54 2.82 -1.35 16.35
C PRO A 54 2.87 -2.00 17.74
N LYS A 55 2.74 -3.33 17.85
CA LYS A 55 2.85 -4.06 19.12
C LYS A 55 4.17 -4.79 19.28
N SER A 56 4.62 -5.47 18.23
CA SER A 56 5.83 -6.31 18.29
C SER A 56 7.10 -5.57 17.87
N GLY A 57 6.99 -4.49 17.09
CA GLY A 57 8.13 -3.77 16.51
C GLY A 57 8.79 -4.49 15.33
N SER A 58 8.34 -5.70 14.99
CA SER A 58 8.86 -6.47 13.85
C SER A 58 8.42 -5.87 12.53
N PHE A 59 9.30 -5.84 11.55
CA PHE A 59 8.96 -5.39 10.20
C PHE A 59 8.22 -6.49 9.43
N VAL A 60 7.07 -6.12 8.87
CA VAL A 60 6.22 -6.98 8.04
C VAL A 60 5.85 -6.25 6.74
N ASP A 61 5.51 -6.98 5.69
CA ASP A 61 5.14 -6.37 4.41
C ASP A 61 3.85 -5.58 4.51
N ASN A 62 2.84 -6.13 5.20
CA ASN A 62 1.52 -5.53 5.32
C ASN A 62 0.91 -5.81 6.70
N LEU A 63 0.08 -4.87 7.17
CA LEU A 63 -0.80 -4.99 8.33
C LEU A 63 -2.24 -4.71 7.87
N GLY A 64 -3.01 -5.77 7.64
CA GLY A 64 -4.38 -5.69 7.17
C GLY A 64 -5.40 -5.38 8.26
N ILE A 65 -6.68 -5.52 7.90
CA ILE A 65 -7.79 -5.21 8.80
C ILE A 65 -7.87 -6.10 10.05
N ASN A 66 -7.27 -7.30 10.02
CA ASN A 66 -7.26 -8.22 11.16
C ASN A 66 -5.98 -8.13 12.00
N ASP A 67 -5.01 -7.32 11.55
CA ASP A 67 -3.73 -7.15 12.22
C ASP A 67 -3.75 -5.96 13.19
N ASN A 68 -2.63 -5.77 13.89
CA ASN A 68 -2.46 -4.67 14.83
C ASN A 68 -2.57 -3.32 14.12
N LYS A 69 -3.28 -2.39 14.76
CA LYS A 69 -3.60 -1.07 14.20
C LYS A 69 -2.80 0.01 14.90
N PHE A 70 -2.54 1.07 14.16
CA PHE A 70 -1.97 2.29 14.73
C PHE A 70 -3.08 3.16 15.31
N ASN A 71 -2.86 3.72 16.49
CA ASN A 71 -3.72 4.75 17.05
C ASN A 71 -3.35 6.13 16.49
N THR A 72 -4.24 7.09 16.71
CA THR A 72 -3.97 8.51 16.44
C THR A 72 -2.74 8.97 17.20
N ASP A 73 -1.98 9.88 16.60
CA ASP A 73 -0.74 10.43 17.16
C ASP A 73 0.39 9.41 17.41
N GLN A 74 0.21 8.14 17.05
CA GLN A 74 1.22 7.11 17.21
C GLN A 74 2.35 7.28 16.18
N GLN A 75 3.59 7.03 16.60
CA GLN A 75 4.71 6.93 15.68
C GLN A 75 4.56 5.69 14.78
N ILE A 76 4.84 5.86 13.49
CA ILE A 76 4.85 4.81 12.48
C ILE A 76 6.24 4.77 11.83
N THR A 77 6.77 3.57 11.63
CA THR A 77 8.10 3.37 11.06
C THR A 77 8.01 2.43 9.87
N PHE A 78 8.52 2.89 8.73
CA PHE A 78 8.67 2.11 7.52
C PHE A 78 10.15 1.82 7.25
N GLN A 79 10.41 0.72 6.55
CA GLN A 79 11.70 0.44 5.95
C GLN A 79 11.57 0.25 4.45
N ILE A 80 12.57 0.73 3.72
CA ILE A 80 12.75 0.49 2.30
C ILE A 80 14.10 -0.20 2.15
N ASN A 81 14.08 -1.47 1.73
CA ASN A 81 15.27 -2.20 1.34
C ASN A 81 15.41 -2.15 -0.18
N VAL A 82 16.50 -1.57 -0.66
CA VAL A 82 16.83 -1.47 -2.08
C VAL A 82 17.97 -2.43 -2.37
N THR A 83 17.78 -3.35 -3.31
CA THR A 83 18.76 -4.36 -3.70
C THR A 83 19.08 -4.26 -5.18
N ASN A 84 20.36 -4.21 -5.54
CA ASN A 84 20.78 -4.35 -6.94
C ASN A 84 20.82 -5.85 -7.30
N THR A 85 19.89 -6.30 -8.13
CA THR A 85 19.77 -7.69 -8.60
C THR A 85 20.50 -7.92 -9.93
N GLY A 86 21.12 -6.89 -10.51
CA GLY A 86 21.89 -6.99 -11.74
C GLY A 86 23.36 -7.31 -11.54
N SER A 87 24.06 -7.41 -12.67
CA SER A 87 25.50 -7.73 -12.73
C SER A 87 26.41 -6.50 -12.81
N ALA A 88 25.86 -5.29 -12.93
CA ALA A 88 26.62 -4.03 -13.02
C ALA A 88 26.30 -3.11 -11.84
N VAL A 89 27.25 -2.24 -11.49
CA VAL A 89 27.05 -1.18 -10.49
C VAL A 89 25.99 -0.21 -10.98
N ILE A 90 25.09 0.21 -10.09
CA ILE A 90 24.14 1.29 -10.34
C ILE A 90 24.76 2.59 -9.79
N PRO A 91 25.17 3.54 -10.65
CA PRO A 91 25.86 4.75 -10.20
C PRO A 91 24.97 5.65 -9.35
N THR A 92 23.72 5.85 -9.79
CA THR A 92 22.72 6.67 -9.11
C THR A 92 21.35 6.04 -9.30
N LEU A 93 20.64 5.89 -8.18
CA LEU A 93 19.26 5.45 -8.14
C LEU A 93 18.44 6.47 -7.35
N MET A 94 17.35 6.95 -7.91
CA MET A 94 16.43 7.83 -7.22
C MET A 94 15.32 7.01 -6.56
N VAL A 95 15.16 7.14 -5.25
CA VAL A 95 14.05 6.55 -4.50
C VAL A 95 13.08 7.64 -4.08
N LYS A 96 11.79 7.40 -4.30
CA LYS A 96 10.68 8.22 -3.84
C LYS A 96 9.77 7.40 -2.93
N ASP A 97 9.38 7.96 -1.79
CA ASP A 97 8.39 7.40 -0.88
C ASP A 97 7.19 8.33 -0.74
N ILE A 98 6.02 7.90 -1.19
CA ILE A 98 4.79 8.69 -1.16
C ILE A 98 4.02 8.30 0.10
N LEU A 99 4.11 9.16 1.12
CA LEU A 99 3.44 8.93 2.39
C LEU A 99 1.91 9.06 2.25
N PRO A 100 1.14 8.16 2.88
CA PRO A 100 -0.31 8.21 2.85
C PRO A 100 -0.88 9.46 3.51
N ARG A 101 -2.14 9.78 3.21
CA ARG A 101 -2.78 11.05 3.61
C ARG A 101 -2.80 11.29 5.12
N PHE A 102 -2.91 10.24 5.92
CA PHE A 102 -3.00 10.33 7.39
C PHE A 102 -1.68 10.05 8.12
N VAL A 103 -0.55 10.13 7.43
CA VAL A 103 0.79 10.05 8.03
C VAL A 103 1.53 11.36 7.81
N ASP A 104 1.93 12.00 8.90
CA ASP A 104 2.79 13.18 8.89
C ASP A 104 4.25 12.73 8.92
N PHE A 105 5.10 13.30 8.06
CA PHE A 105 6.53 12.98 8.02
C PHE A 105 7.23 13.51 9.27
N VAL A 106 8.12 12.70 9.85
CA VAL A 106 8.97 13.08 10.99
C VAL A 106 10.44 13.06 10.60
N ALA A 107 10.92 11.95 10.05
CA ALA A 107 12.33 11.78 9.69
C ALA A 107 12.52 10.74 8.58
N GLY A 108 13.61 10.88 7.83
CA GLY A 108 13.98 9.98 6.74
C GLY A 108 15.19 10.54 5.98
N ALA A 109 15.73 9.74 5.08
CA ALA A 109 16.83 10.17 4.22
C ALA A 109 16.34 11.16 3.15
N GLY A 110 17.16 12.18 2.83
CA GLY A 110 16.91 13.11 1.73
C GLY A 110 15.95 14.25 2.08
N SER A 111 15.06 14.57 1.13
CA SER A 111 14.19 15.76 1.20
C SER A 111 12.72 15.38 1.09
N PHE A 112 11.88 15.99 1.94
CA PHE A 112 10.44 15.76 1.96
C PHE A 112 9.68 16.95 1.40
N ASP A 113 8.84 16.71 0.40
CA ASP A 113 7.89 17.69 -0.12
C ASP A 113 6.52 17.46 0.54
N ALA A 114 6.09 18.42 1.35
CA ALA A 114 4.81 18.37 2.05
C ALA A 114 3.59 18.51 1.13
N GLY A 115 3.72 19.15 -0.03
CA GLY A 115 2.62 19.35 -0.97
C GLY A 115 2.24 18.05 -1.69
N SER A 116 3.25 17.28 -2.11
CA SER A 116 3.08 15.96 -2.73
C SER A 116 3.18 14.79 -1.75
N LYS A 117 3.42 15.06 -0.45
CA LYS A 117 3.73 14.09 0.61
C LYS A 117 4.80 13.07 0.20
N THR A 118 5.80 13.50 -0.57
CA THR A 118 6.81 12.61 -1.14
C THR A 118 8.20 12.88 -0.55
N LEU A 119 8.80 11.84 0.04
CA LEU A 119 10.22 11.83 0.42
C LEU A 119 11.06 11.39 -0.78
N SER A 120 12.14 12.10 -1.12
CA SER A 120 13.05 11.74 -2.22
C SER A 120 14.51 11.69 -1.75
N PHE A 121 15.21 10.62 -2.08
CA PHE A 121 16.63 10.44 -1.75
C PHE A 121 17.39 9.56 -2.76
N GLU A 122 18.66 9.89 -2.98
CA GLU A 122 19.53 9.17 -3.90
C GLU A 122 20.27 8.02 -3.20
N VAL A 123 20.42 6.92 -3.93
CA VAL A 123 21.29 5.80 -3.57
C VAL A 123 22.41 5.73 -4.61
N ASN A 124 23.63 6.07 -4.19
CA ASN A 124 24.77 6.15 -5.09
C ASN A 124 25.68 4.92 -4.99
N ASN A 125 26.21 4.45 -6.12
CA ASN A 125 27.16 3.34 -6.23
C ASN A 125 26.65 2.06 -5.54
N LEU A 126 25.47 1.57 -5.94
CA LEU A 126 24.92 0.31 -5.43
C LEU A 126 25.52 -0.85 -6.22
N ASN A 127 26.40 -1.63 -5.60
CA ASN A 127 27.12 -2.72 -6.26
C ASN A 127 26.21 -3.92 -6.56
N PRO A 128 26.58 -4.82 -7.50
CA PRO A 128 25.86 -6.06 -7.74
C PRO A 128 25.61 -6.85 -6.46
N ASN A 129 24.37 -7.27 -6.23
CA ASN A 129 23.88 -7.98 -5.04
C ASN A 129 23.98 -7.20 -3.71
N GLU A 130 24.29 -5.91 -3.75
CA GLU A 130 24.26 -5.06 -2.57
C GLU A 130 22.82 -4.67 -2.22
N SER A 131 22.51 -4.72 -0.93
CA SER A 131 21.25 -4.24 -0.36
C SER A 131 21.51 -3.08 0.60
N ARG A 132 20.68 -2.04 0.55
CA ARG A 132 20.69 -0.92 1.50
C ARG A 132 19.31 -0.67 2.06
N VAL A 133 19.24 -0.54 3.38
CA VAL A 133 18.00 -0.30 4.11
C VAL A 133 17.91 1.15 4.55
N PHE A 134 16.78 1.79 4.26
CA PHE A 134 16.45 3.14 4.65
C PHE A 134 15.24 3.12 5.56
N THR A 135 15.32 3.83 6.69
CA THR A 135 14.22 3.94 7.66
C THR A 135 13.52 5.28 7.49
N ILE A 136 12.20 5.26 7.48
CA ILE A 136 11.34 6.44 7.42
C ILE A 136 10.45 6.42 8.65
N THR A 137 10.46 7.52 9.39
CA THR A 137 9.60 7.72 10.55
C THR A 137 8.54 8.75 10.23
N GLY A 138 7.30 8.39 10.50
CA GLY A 138 6.16 9.29 10.47
C GLY A 138 5.39 9.26 11.78
N LYS A 139 4.32 10.05 11.82
CA LYS A 139 3.36 10.09 12.92
C LYS A 139 1.96 10.01 12.32
N VAL A 140 1.12 9.14 12.86
CA VAL A 140 -0.29 9.07 12.48
C VAL A 140 -0.96 10.39 12.85
N ALA A 141 -1.76 10.91 11.92
CA ALA A 141 -2.49 12.14 12.11
C ALA A 141 -3.40 12.10 13.34
N SER A 142 -3.67 13.28 13.91
CA SER A 142 -4.57 13.45 15.04
C SER A 142 -6.02 13.10 14.67
N ALA A 143 -6.83 12.78 15.67
CA ALA A 143 -8.19 12.24 15.51
C ALA A 143 -9.14 13.13 14.71
N ASP A 144 -8.94 14.45 14.71
CA ASP A 144 -9.72 15.45 13.98
C ASP A 144 -9.54 15.39 12.46
N LYS A 145 -8.40 14.85 11.99
CA LYS A 145 -8.11 14.71 10.55
C LYS A 145 -8.59 13.38 9.97
N LEU A 146 -8.99 12.43 10.81
CA LEU A 146 -9.41 11.09 10.39
C LEU A 146 -10.93 11.03 10.17
N PRO A 147 -11.39 10.23 9.17
CA PRO A 147 -12.81 10.01 8.96
C PRO A 147 -13.48 9.41 10.21
N ASP A 148 -14.79 9.56 10.34
CA ASP A 148 -15.55 9.01 11.49
C ASP A 148 -15.71 7.49 11.46
N GLN A 149 -15.09 6.84 10.48
CA GLN A 149 -14.96 5.39 10.46
C GLN A 149 -14.03 4.94 11.59
N THR A 150 -14.33 3.77 12.16
CA THR A 150 -13.55 3.20 13.26
C THR A 150 -12.16 2.73 12.83
N ILE A 151 -12.02 2.26 11.58
CA ILE A 151 -10.78 1.76 11.01
C ILE A 151 -10.64 2.29 9.59
N ASP A 152 -9.47 2.83 9.25
CA ASP A 152 -9.13 3.30 7.90
C ASP A 152 -7.76 2.70 7.50
N CYS A 153 -7.68 2.10 6.31
CA CYS A 153 -6.46 1.41 5.86
C CYS A 153 -5.79 2.19 4.74
N GLU A 154 -4.50 2.43 4.92
CA GLU A 154 -3.67 3.29 4.11
C GLU A 154 -2.54 2.48 3.48
N VAL A 155 -2.03 2.95 2.33
CA VAL A 155 -0.92 2.32 1.62
C VAL A 155 0.20 3.33 1.48
N ASN A 156 1.39 2.96 1.94
CA ASN A 156 2.61 3.71 1.67
C ASN A 156 3.33 3.08 0.47
N GLN A 157 3.82 3.90 -0.46
CA GLN A 157 4.36 3.46 -1.74
C GLN A 157 5.78 3.96 -1.95
N ALA A 158 6.71 3.03 -2.22
CA ALA A 158 8.08 3.35 -2.61
C ALA A 158 8.32 3.04 -4.09
N ILE A 159 9.01 3.95 -4.79
CA ILE A 159 9.33 3.84 -6.21
C ILE A 159 10.82 4.11 -6.40
N ALA A 160 11.50 3.23 -7.13
CA ALA A 160 12.89 3.36 -7.54
C ALA A 160 12.98 3.67 -9.03
N THR A 161 13.74 4.71 -9.39
CA THR A 161 13.87 5.23 -10.76
C THR A 161 15.35 5.42 -11.10
N ILE A 162 15.72 5.07 -12.33
CA ILE A 162 16.99 5.47 -12.97
C ILE A 162 16.68 6.29 -14.23
N ASP A 163 17.70 6.72 -14.98
CA ASP A 163 17.54 7.55 -16.19
C ASP A 163 16.57 6.95 -17.23
N SER A 164 16.49 5.63 -17.33
CA SER A 164 15.58 4.93 -18.25
C SER A 164 14.14 4.80 -17.74
N GLY A 165 13.83 5.28 -16.54
CA GLY A 165 12.51 5.24 -15.91
C GLY A 165 12.44 4.39 -14.65
N VAL A 166 11.21 4.01 -14.28
CA VAL A 166 10.90 3.23 -13.08
C VAL A 166 11.45 1.81 -13.24
N VAL A 167 12.22 1.36 -12.24
CA VAL A 167 12.88 0.04 -12.23
C VAL A 167 12.44 -0.86 -11.09
N GLY A 168 11.74 -0.30 -10.10
CA GLY A 168 11.17 -1.05 -8.99
C GLY A 168 10.11 -0.21 -8.28
N GLN A 169 9.12 -0.89 -7.75
CA GLN A 169 8.09 -0.29 -6.92
C GLN A 169 7.60 -1.33 -5.92
N ASP A 170 7.30 -0.90 -4.71
CA ASP A 170 6.66 -1.74 -3.71
C ASP A 170 5.77 -0.93 -2.76
N ASN A 171 4.79 -1.61 -2.17
CA ASN A 171 3.76 -1.02 -1.33
C ASN A 171 3.69 -1.74 0.02
N SER A 172 3.40 -0.98 1.07
CA SER A 172 3.10 -1.53 2.40
C SER A 172 1.79 -0.96 2.92
N GLN A 173 0.82 -1.84 3.19
CA GLN A 173 -0.48 -1.50 3.76
C GLN A 173 -0.43 -1.52 5.29
N PHE A 174 -1.16 -0.61 5.92
CA PHE A 174 -1.45 -0.64 7.35
C PHE A 174 -2.82 -0.03 7.64
N CYS A 175 -3.38 -0.31 8.83
CA CYS A 175 -4.65 0.28 9.23
C CYS A 175 -4.50 1.14 10.49
N ILE A 176 -5.19 2.28 10.48
CA ILE A 176 -5.32 3.22 11.59
C ILE A 176 -6.66 2.98 12.26
N GLN A 177 -6.66 2.94 13.59
CA GLN A 177 -7.88 2.95 14.38
C GLN A 177 -8.04 4.34 15.00
N LYS A 178 -9.15 5.00 14.67
CA LYS A 178 -9.57 6.21 15.37
C LYS A 178 -10.00 5.78 16.77
N GLN A 179 -9.13 5.97 17.76
CA GLN A 179 -9.57 5.88 19.15
C GLN A 179 -10.65 6.95 19.32
N ALA A 180 -11.85 6.52 19.72
CA ALA A 180 -12.85 7.46 20.19
C ALA A 180 -12.15 8.31 21.25
N ALA A 181 -12.16 9.63 21.07
CA ALA A 181 -11.69 10.54 22.11
C ALA A 181 -12.30 10.02 23.41
N ALA A 182 -11.44 9.61 24.36
CA ALA A 182 -11.93 9.20 25.66
C ALA A 182 -12.88 10.31 26.08
N GLN A 183 -14.18 9.99 26.17
CA GLN A 183 -15.15 10.96 26.65
C GLN A 183 -14.57 11.41 27.98
N VAL A 184 -14.14 12.67 28.05
CA VAL A 184 -13.70 13.25 29.32
C VAL A 184 -14.86 12.95 30.25
N PRO A 185 -14.69 12.12 31.30
CA PRO A 185 -15.78 11.86 32.19
C PRO A 185 -16.09 13.21 32.84
N SER A 186 -17.16 13.86 32.38
CA SER A 186 -17.74 14.96 33.12
C SER A 186 -18.23 14.35 34.42
N THR A 187 -17.45 14.52 35.48
CA THR A 187 -17.88 14.16 36.82
C THR A 187 -19.00 15.13 37.19
N THR A 188 -20.19 14.60 37.48
CA THR A 188 -21.18 15.37 38.21
C THR A 188 -20.57 15.80 39.56
N LYS A 189 -21.12 16.85 40.19
CA LYS A 189 -20.69 17.32 41.52
C LYS A 189 -20.74 16.23 42.62
N GLY A 190 -21.32 15.05 42.33
CA GLY A 190 -21.36 13.85 43.17
C GLY A 190 -20.52 12.64 42.68
N GLY A 191 -19.58 12.81 41.74
CA GLY A 191 -18.60 11.77 41.38
C GLY A 191 -19.11 10.64 40.47
N LEU A 192 -20.38 10.68 40.03
CA LEU A 192 -20.91 9.73 39.05
C LEU A 192 -20.42 10.08 37.65
N LYS A 193 -19.89 9.08 36.93
CA LYS A 193 -19.48 9.19 35.54
C LYS A 193 -20.71 9.39 34.66
N VAL A 194 -20.79 10.52 33.96
CA VAL A 194 -21.80 10.78 32.93
C VAL A 194 -21.15 10.58 31.57
N PHE A 195 -21.65 9.59 30.82
CA PHE A 195 -21.32 9.43 29.41
C PHE A 195 -22.28 10.32 28.61
N THR A 196 -21.75 11.31 27.89
CA THR A 196 -22.57 12.10 26.96
C THR A 196 -23.13 11.17 25.88
N PRO A 197 -24.44 11.25 25.57
CA PRO A 197 -24.99 10.50 24.45
C PRO A 197 -24.18 10.83 23.19
N GLN A 198 -23.76 9.80 22.43
CA GLN A 198 -23.23 10.05 21.09
C GLN A 198 -24.29 10.85 20.33
N GLN A 199 -23.93 12.03 19.84
CA GLN A 199 -24.80 12.76 18.93
C GLN A 199 -24.85 11.96 17.63
N VAL A 200 -25.91 11.17 17.49
CA VAL A 200 -26.25 10.49 16.24
C VAL A 200 -26.69 11.60 15.27
N THR A 201 -25.78 12.06 14.42
CA THR A 201 -26.04 13.19 13.50
C THR A 201 -27.11 12.84 12.46
N THR A 202 -27.33 11.56 12.20
CA THR A 202 -28.45 11.05 11.40
C THR A 202 -28.80 9.64 11.83
N THR A 203 -30.05 9.38 12.18
CA THR A 203 -30.59 8.02 12.12
C THR A 203 -30.48 7.53 10.68
N PRO A 204 -29.93 6.33 10.41
CA PRO A 204 -30.04 5.73 9.08
C PRO A 204 -31.51 5.66 8.71
N SER A 205 -31.84 6.07 7.48
CA SER A 205 -33.22 6.02 6.98
C SER A 205 -33.69 4.57 6.93
N THR A 206 -34.32 4.10 7.99
CA THR A 206 -35.00 2.79 8.07
C THR A 206 -36.50 2.91 7.90
N GLY A 207 -36.99 4.05 7.38
CA GLY A 207 -38.36 4.15 6.89
C GLY A 207 -38.47 3.44 5.54
N PRO A 208 -39.57 2.72 5.24
CA PRO A 208 -39.87 2.41 3.86
C PRO A 208 -39.89 3.75 3.12
N GLU A 209 -39.09 3.87 2.06
CA GLU A 209 -39.13 4.97 1.09
C GLU A 209 -40.58 5.47 0.99
N MET A 210 -40.89 6.75 1.21
CA MET A 210 -42.29 7.22 1.11
C MET A 210 -42.84 7.13 -0.33
N LEU A 211 -41.95 6.95 -1.31
CA LEU A 211 -42.25 6.92 -2.73
C LEU A 211 -43.24 5.81 -3.17
N PRO A 212 -43.09 4.54 -2.76
CA PRO A 212 -44.05 3.48 -3.07
C PRO A 212 -45.38 3.65 -2.31
N LEU A 213 -45.37 4.32 -1.15
CA LEU A 213 -46.59 4.58 -0.36
C LEU A 213 -47.47 5.65 -1.02
N LEU A 214 -46.86 6.69 -1.60
CA LEU A 214 -47.56 7.69 -2.42
C LEU A 214 -48.13 7.08 -3.71
N ALA A 215 -47.48 6.05 -4.27
CA ALA A 215 -47.97 5.31 -5.44
C ALA A 215 -49.20 4.43 -5.17
N LEU A 216 -49.57 4.20 -3.90
CA LEU A 216 -50.79 3.47 -3.50
C LEU A 216 -52.03 4.37 -3.34
N LEU A 217 -51.86 5.70 -3.33
CA LEU A 217 -53.00 6.63 -3.24
C LEU A 217 -53.90 6.63 -4.50
N PRO A 218 -53.35 6.56 -5.74
CA PRO A 218 -54.17 6.54 -6.95
C PRO A 218 -55.04 5.28 -7.08
N SER A 219 -54.56 4.12 -6.61
CA SER A 219 -55.30 2.85 -6.70
C SER A 219 -56.52 2.83 -5.76
N GLY A 220 -56.42 3.44 -4.59
CA GLY A 220 -57.54 3.62 -3.67
C GLY A 220 -58.65 4.52 -4.24
N VAL A 221 -58.28 5.63 -4.91
CA VAL A 221 -59.24 6.54 -5.56
C VAL A 221 -59.92 5.88 -6.76
N LEU A 222 -59.17 5.15 -7.59
CA LEU A 222 -59.73 4.44 -8.73
C LEU A 222 -60.71 3.34 -8.29
N GLY A 223 -60.39 2.60 -7.22
CA GLY A 223 -61.28 1.60 -6.63
C GLY A 223 -62.60 2.19 -6.10
N PHE A 224 -62.55 3.38 -5.48
CA PHE A 224 -63.75 4.06 -4.99
C PHE A 224 -64.65 4.54 -6.14
N ILE A 225 -64.07 5.02 -7.24
CA ILE A 225 -64.82 5.45 -8.44
C ILE A 225 -65.48 4.25 -9.12
N LEU A 226 -64.77 3.11 -9.25
CA LEU A 226 -65.32 1.89 -9.84
C LEU A 226 -66.47 1.31 -9.00
N ARG A 227 -66.36 1.36 -7.66
CA ARG A 227 -67.46 0.95 -6.77
C ARG A 227 -68.74 1.78 -6.96
N LYS A 228 -68.61 3.08 -7.26
CA LYS A 228 -69.76 3.97 -7.45
C LYS A 228 -70.44 3.80 -8.81
N LYS A 229 -69.74 3.25 -9.81
CA LYS A 229 -70.29 2.91 -11.14
C LYS A 229 -70.87 1.49 -11.24
N SER A 230 -70.62 0.64 -10.25
CA SER A 230 -71.08 -0.76 -10.20
C SER A 230 -72.46 -0.94 -9.53
N LYS A 231 -73.17 0.15 -9.24
CA LYS A 231 -74.58 0.13 -8.82
C LYS A 231 -75.45 0.77 -9.88
#